data_AF-A0A843D0D7-F1
#
_entry.id   AF-A0A843D0D7-F1
#
_cell.length_a   1.000
_cell.length_b   1.000
_cell.length_c   1.000
_cell.angle_alpha   90.00
_cell.angle_beta   90.00
_cell.angle_gamma   90.00
#
_symmetry.space_group_name_H-M   'P 1'
#
loop_
_entity.id
_entity.type
_entity.pdbx_description
1 polymer ?
#
loop_
_entity_poly.entity_id
_entity_poly.type
_entity_poly.pdbx_seq_one_letter_code
_entity_poly.pdbx_strand_id
1 'polypeptide(L)'
;MNGTDNLIRATDFAVFVKGLRGEWIPYPESGKIYSTVTGEFLKTQKVNGYLRLALTHTSGGKTYKSCIPFHRALWVLCHGVPFSLRAEVDHIDKNRENNTISNLRLISKEENTPRKLDYETAEKIRRQYAEGKTQRELAEEYGRGKSTIGDIIRRETFRCPPEKMYCKRRI
;
A
#
# COMPACT_ATOMS: atom_id res chain seq x y z
N MET A 1 -6.63 19.21 16.74
CA MET A 1 -5.70 18.06 16.84
C MET A 1 -6.54 16.82 17.10
N ASN A 2 -6.81 16.03 16.05
CA ASN A 2 -7.76 14.92 16.14
C ASN A 2 -7.06 13.71 16.78
N GLY A 3 -7.50 13.30 17.97
CA GLY A 3 -6.90 12.25 18.80
C GLY A 3 -6.96 10.81 18.24
N THR A 4 -7.14 10.65 16.93
CA THR A 4 -7.21 9.34 16.25
C THR A 4 -5.95 8.97 15.49
N ASP A 5 -4.98 9.88 15.34
CA ASP A 5 -3.80 9.65 14.50
C ASP A 5 -2.69 8.82 15.19
N ASN A 6 -2.80 8.57 16.50
CA ASN A 6 -1.83 7.80 17.30
C ASN A 6 -2.25 6.34 17.58
N LEU A 7 -3.26 5.81 16.90
CA LEU A 7 -3.61 4.40 17.06
C LEU A 7 -2.59 3.51 16.35
N ILE A 8 -2.13 2.47 17.04
CA ILE A 8 -1.32 1.39 16.47
C ILE A 8 -2.22 0.25 16.01
N ARG A 9 -1.86 -0.44 14.92
CA ARG A 9 -2.59 -1.65 14.51
C ARG A 9 -2.31 -2.76 15.54
N ALA A 10 -3.35 -3.44 16.00
CA ALA A 10 -3.20 -4.57 16.93
C ALA A 10 -2.25 -5.66 16.39
N THR A 11 -2.27 -5.88 15.06
CA THR A 11 -1.35 -6.81 14.40
C THR A 11 0.10 -6.36 14.48
N ASP A 12 0.38 -5.05 14.33
CA ASP A 12 1.75 -4.52 14.38
C ASP A 12 2.30 -4.66 15.81
N PHE A 13 1.50 -4.32 16.82
CA PHE A 13 1.86 -4.52 18.22
C PHE A 13 2.12 -5.99 18.54
N ALA A 14 1.27 -6.90 18.05
CA ALA A 14 1.46 -8.33 18.27
C ALA A 14 2.74 -8.87 17.61
N VAL A 15 3.08 -8.43 16.39
CA VAL A 15 4.37 -8.76 15.75
C VAL A 15 5.54 -8.21 16.56
N PHE A 16 5.44 -6.96 17.02
CA PHE A 16 6.47 -6.34 17.84
C PHE A 16 6.69 -7.12 19.15
N VAL A 17 5.63 -7.54 19.83
CA VAL A 17 5.72 -8.39 21.03
C VAL A 17 6.37 -9.73 20.73
N LYS A 18 6.06 -10.37 19.58
CA LYS A 18 6.74 -11.61 19.16
C LYS A 18 8.24 -11.41 18.94
N GLY A 19 8.63 -10.27 18.36
CA GLY A 19 10.03 -9.87 18.23
C GLY A 19 10.72 -9.66 19.58
N LEU A 20 10.10 -8.89 20.48
CA LEU A 20 10.64 -8.63 21.82
C LEU A 20 10.83 -9.91 22.65
N ARG A 21 9.98 -10.91 22.46
CA ARG A 21 10.10 -12.22 23.13
C ARG A 21 11.17 -13.12 22.51
N GLY A 22 11.82 -12.69 21.43
CA GLY A 22 12.76 -13.53 20.67
C GLY A 22 12.10 -14.70 19.97
N GLU A 23 10.76 -14.67 19.82
CA GLU A 23 10.04 -15.73 19.11
C GLU A 23 10.28 -15.62 17.60
N TRP A 24 10.31 -14.38 17.09
CA TRP A 24 10.51 -14.08 15.68
C TRP A 24 11.75 -13.22 15.45
N ILE A 25 12.69 -13.72 14.64
CA ILE A 25 13.95 -13.07 14.33
C ILE A 25 13.93 -12.64 12.86
N PRO A 26 13.99 -11.34 12.54
CA PRO A 26 14.05 -10.88 11.16
C PRO A 26 15.46 -11.10 10.56
N TYR A 27 15.52 -11.40 9.27
CA TYR A 27 16.74 -11.47 8.46
C TYR A 27 16.67 -10.41 7.35
N PRO A 28 17.10 -9.17 7.63
CA PRO A 28 16.88 -8.00 6.76
C PRO A 28 17.38 -8.18 5.33
N GLU A 29 18.57 -8.75 5.17
CA GLU A 29 19.25 -8.95 3.88
C GLU A 29 18.55 -9.99 3.00
N SER A 30 17.93 -11.00 3.61
CA SER A 30 17.23 -12.05 2.86
C SER A 30 15.74 -11.78 2.71
N GLY A 31 15.21 -10.79 3.45
CA GLY A 31 13.79 -10.51 3.52
C GLY A 31 12.98 -11.65 4.13
N LYS A 32 13.51 -12.38 5.11
CA LYS A 32 12.85 -13.54 5.74
C LYS A 32 12.68 -13.35 7.25
N ILE A 33 11.77 -14.10 7.86
CA ILE A 33 11.55 -14.12 9.32
C ILE A 33 11.69 -15.57 9.80
N TYR A 34 12.57 -15.78 10.77
CA TYR A 34 12.78 -17.08 11.42
C TYR A 34 11.95 -17.17 12.70
N SER A 35 11.29 -18.30 12.91
CA SER A 35 10.53 -18.58 14.13
C SER A 35 11.32 -19.53 15.02
N THR A 36 11.71 -19.07 16.20
CA THR A 36 12.44 -19.89 17.19
C THR A 36 11.55 -20.97 17.79
N VAL A 37 10.23 -20.77 17.78
CA VAL A 37 9.24 -21.74 18.28
C VAL A 37 9.12 -22.95 17.36
N THR A 38 9.11 -22.72 16.05
CA THR A 38 8.95 -23.80 15.05
C THR A 38 10.28 -24.30 14.50
N GLY A 39 11.38 -23.57 14.73
CA GLY A 39 12.69 -23.88 14.16
C GLY A 39 12.79 -23.68 12.64
N GLU A 40 11.83 -22.96 12.05
CA GLU A 40 11.70 -22.80 10.59
C GLU A 40 11.47 -21.32 10.23
N PHE A 41 11.75 -20.97 8.96
CA PHE A 41 11.27 -19.71 8.40
C PHE A 41 9.74 -19.69 8.32
N LEU A 42 9.15 -18.54 8.63
CA LEU A 42 7.70 -18.39 8.63
C LEU A 42 7.11 -18.63 7.24
N LYS A 43 6.10 -19.50 7.19
CA LYS A 43 5.37 -19.82 5.96
C LYS A 43 4.42 -18.67 5.61
N THR A 44 4.49 -18.23 4.36
CA THR A 44 3.64 -17.16 3.83
C THR A 44 2.64 -17.69 2.82
N GLN A 45 1.47 -17.08 2.74
CA GLN A 45 0.49 -17.35 1.69
C GLN A 45 0.45 -16.18 0.70
N LYS A 46 0.45 -16.47 -0.61
CA LYS A 46 0.35 -15.45 -1.65
C LYS A 46 -1.13 -15.14 -1.91
N VAL A 47 -1.53 -13.90 -1.64
CA VAL A 47 -2.90 -13.41 -1.86
C VAL A 47 -2.83 -12.10 -2.64
N ASN A 48 -3.46 -12.03 -3.81
CA ASN A 48 -3.44 -10.86 -4.70
C ASN A 48 -2.01 -10.34 -5.01
N GLY A 49 -1.04 -11.25 -5.11
CA GLY A 49 0.36 -10.94 -5.37
C GLY A 49 1.16 -10.43 -4.16
N TYR A 50 0.56 -10.34 -2.96
CA TYR A 50 1.26 -10.01 -1.73
C TYR A 50 1.43 -11.25 -0.85
N LEU A 51 2.60 -11.42 -0.26
CA LEU A 51 2.82 -12.43 0.77
C LEU A 51 2.12 -11.99 2.07
N ARG A 52 1.33 -12.89 2.65
CA ARG A 52 0.62 -12.69 3.91
C ARG A 52 1.04 -13.73 4.94
N LEU A 53 1.08 -13.28 6.18
CA LEU A 53 1.41 -14.08 7.35
C LEU A 53 0.17 -14.19 8.23
N ALA A 54 -0.17 -15.42 8.60
CA ALA A 54 -1.19 -15.68 9.60
C ALA A 54 -0.58 -15.44 10.99
N LEU A 55 -1.29 -14.67 11.82
CA LEU A 55 -0.88 -14.30 13.16
C LEU A 55 -2.02 -14.60 14.13
N THR A 56 -1.68 -15.26 15.23
CA THR A 56 -2.58 -15.43 16.36
C THR A 56 -2.10 -14.53 17.49
N HIS A 57 -2.99 -13.70 18.03
CA HIS A 57 -2.68 -12.81 19.15
C HIS A 57 -3.82 -12.77 20.15
N THR A 58 -3.49 -12.56 21.42
CA THR A 58 -4.49 -12.47 22.49
C THR A 58 -4.62 -11.01 22.92
N SER A 59 -5.85 -10.51 22.97
CA SER A 59 -6.17 -9.16 23.45
C SER A 59 -7.39 -9.24 24.35
N GLY A 60 -7.32 -8.62 25.54
CA GLY A 60 -8.42 -8.65 26.51
C GLY A 60 -8.87 -10.06 26.93
N GLY A 61 -7.94 -11.02 27.02
CA GLY A 61 -8.23 -12.42 27.35
C GLY A 61 -8.85 -13.25 26.23
N LYS A 62 -9.10 -12.66 25.04
CA LYS A 62 -9.62 -13.36 23.86
C LYS A 62 -8.54 -13.56 22.82
N THR A 63 -8.55 -14.72 22.17
CA THR A 63 -7.60 -15.06 21.10
C THR A 63 -8.19 -14.74 19.74
N TYR A 64 -7.44 -13.96 18.96
CA TYR A 64 -7.80 -13.51 17.61
C TYR A 64 -6.82 -14.09 16.60
N LYS A 65 -7.38 -14.55 15.47
CA LYS A 65 -6.60 -14.90 14.27
C LYS A 65 -6.70 -13.74 13.28
N SER A 66 -5.57 -13.27 12.79
CA SER A 66 -5.49 -12.15 11.85
C SER A 66 -4.42 -12.42 10.80
N CYS A 67 -4.49 -11.68 9.70
CA CYS A 67 -3.49 -11.77 8.64
C CYS A 67 -2.80 -10.42 8.49
N ILE A 68 -1.47 -10.41 8.44
CA ILE A 68 -0.65 -9.21 8.21
C ILE A 68 0.15 -9.39 6.91
N PRO A 69 0.35 -8.34 6.09
CA PRO A 69 1.28 -8.41 4.98
C PRO A 69 2.70 -8.70 5.49
N PHE A 70 3.40 -9.60 4.82
CA PHE A 70 4.68 -10.11 5.28
C PHE A 70 5.77 -9.03 5.33
N HIS A 71 5.86 -8.19 4.29
CA HIS A 71 6.76 -7.03 4.26
C HIS A 71 6.52 -6.07 5.44
N ARG A 72 5.27 -5.91 5.88
CA ARG A 72 4.92 -5.08 7.03
C ARG A 72 5.39 -5.72 8.34
N ALA A 73 5.20 -7.02 8.51
CA ALA A 73 5.70 -7.73 9.68
C ALA A 73 7.23 -7.62 9.79
N LEU A 74 7.94 -7.80 8.67
CA LEU A 74 9.40 -7.66 8.63
C LEU A 74 9.85 -6.23 8.98
N TRP A 75 9.17 -5.22 8.41
CA TRP A 75 9.43 -3.82 8.75
C TRP A 75 9.28 -3.55 10.25
N VAL A 76 8.19 -4.02 10.85
CA VAL A 76 7.92 -3.84 12.29
C VAL A 76 8.99 -4.48 13.17
N LEU A 77 9.49 -5.65 12.79
CA LEU A 77 10.56 -6.32 13.54
C LEU A 77 11.90 -5.59 13.46
N CYS A 78 12.18 -4.87 12.36
CA CYS A 78 13.45 -4.18 12.16
C CYS A 78 13.43 -2.72 12.64
N HIS A 79 12.33 -2.01 12.41
CA HIS A 79 12.21 -0.57 12.66
C HIS A 79 11.23 -0.21 13.79
N GLY A 80 10.51 -1.19 14.33
CA GLY A 80 9.48 -0.98 15.35
C GLY A 80 8.10 -0.65 14.77
N VAL A 81 7.15 -0.39 15.66
CA VAL A 81 5.74 -0.16 15.30
C VAL A 81 5.56 1.24 14.71
N PRO A 82 5.02 1.37 13.48
CA PRO A 82 4.66 2.67 12.94
C PRO A 82 3.59 3.35 13.81
N PHE A 83 3.82 4.62 14.18
CA PHE A 83 2.91 5.40 15.04
C PHE A 83 1.61 5.85 14.34
N SER A 84 1.39 5.47 13.08
CA SER A 84 0.23 5.88 12.29
C SER A 84 -0.49 4.70 11.64
N LEU A 85 -1.82 4.64 11.81
CA LEU A 85 -2.69 3.72 11.07
C LEU A 85 -2.67 3.97 9.56
N ARG A 86 -2.28 5.17 9.12
CA ARG A 86 -2.22 5.51 7.68
C ARG A 86 -0.89 5.12 7.05
N ALA A 87 0.10 4.72 7.84
CA ALA A 87 1.38 4.27 7.31
C ALA A 87 1.24 2.90 6.62
N GLU A 88 1.72 2.82 5.40
CA GLU A 88 1.81 1.63 4.56
C GLU A 88 3.28 1.37 4.22
N VAL A 89 3.64 0.09 4.11
CA VAL A 89 5.01 -0.30 3.73
C VAL A 89 4.96 -0.68 2.26
N ASP A 90 5.77 0.01 1.46
CA ASP A 90 5.81 -0.07 -0.01
C ASP A 90 7.15 -0.64 -0.50
N HIS A 91 7.11 -1.26 -1.69
CA HIS A 91 8.28 -1.82 -2.37
C HIS A 91 8.85 -0.80 -3.35
N ILE A 92 10.10 -0.37 -3.16
CA ILE A 92 10.77 0.65 -3.99
C ILE A 92 10.88 0.18 -5.45
N ASP A 93 11.31 -1.07 -5.66
CA ASP A 93 11.45 -1.69 -6.98
C ASP A 93 10.13 -2.15 -7.62
N LYS A 94 8.99 -1.97 -6.92
CA LYS A 94 7.65 -2.47 -7.28
C LYS A 94 7.56 -4.00 -7.42
N ASN A 95 8.60 -4.74 -7.04
CA ASN A 95 8.62 -6.19 -7.01
C ASN A 95 8.18 -6.69 -5.63
N ARG A 96 6.94 -7.19 -5.55
CA ARG A 96 6.29 -7.64 -4.32
C ARG A 96 6.94 -8.88 -3.69
N GLU A 97 7.81 -9.58 -4.40
CA GLU A 97 8.53 -10.76 -3.91
C GLU A 97 9.85 -10.39 -3.22
N ASN A 98 10.42 -9.22 -3.57
CA ASN A 98 11.65 -8.71 -2.97
C ASN A 98 11.34 -8.01 -1.63
N ASN A 99 11.31 -8.78 -0.55
CA ASN A 99 11.01 -8.26 0.79
C ASN A 99 12.27 -7.84 1.58
N THR A 100 13.40 -7.61 0.91
CA THR A 100 14.61 -7.11 1.59
C THR A 100 14.33 -5.75 2.23
N ILE A 101 14.88 -5.52 3.42
CA ILE A 101 14.58 -4.28 4.17
C ILE A 101 14.99 -3.03 3.40
N SER A 102 16.10 -3.09 2.66
CA SER A 102 16.57 -1.99 1.79
C SER A 102 15.63 -1.68 0.63
N ASN A 103 14.79 -2.64 0.21
CA ASN A 103 13.76 -2.45 -0.82
C ASN A 103 12.41 -1.97 -0.27
N LEU A 104 12.25 -1.90 1.06
CA LEU A 104 11.02 -1.45 1.69
C LEU A 104 11.14 0.01 2.13
N ARG A 105 10.03 0.73 2.08
CA ARG A 105 9.90 2.08 2.65
C ARG A 105 8.56 2.26 3.32
N LEU A 106 8.52 3.07 4.36
CA LEU A 106 7.26 3.50 4.97
C LEU A 106 6.76 4.75 4.25
N ILE A 107 5.55 4.69 3.71
CA ILE A 107 4.87 5.82 3.07
C ILE A 107 3.50 6.02 3.69
N SER A 108 2.97 7.24 3.64
CA SER A 108 1.57 7.47 4.00
C SER A 108 0.64 6.95 2.91
N LYS A 109 -0.57 6.54 3.28
CA LYS A 109 -1.61 6.14 2.32
C LYS A 109 -1.92 7.26 1.32
N GLU A 110 -1.82 8.51 1.75
CA GLU A 110 -2.00 9.70 0.94
C GLU A 110 -0.91 9.84 -0.12
N GLU A 111 0.34 9.50 0.21
CA GLU A 111 1.46 9.45 -0.74
C GLU A 111 1.36 8.22 -1.66
N ASN A 112 0.87 7.09 -1.14
CA ASN A 112 0.71 5.86 -1.93
C ASN A 112 -0.45 5.94 -2.92
N THR A 113 -1.48 6.73 -2.61
CA THR A 113 -2.63 6.92 -3.49
C THR A 113 -2.30 8.02 -4.49
N PRO A 114 -2.18 7.71 -5.79
CA PRO A 114 -1.87 8.74 -6.75
C PRO A 114 -3.04 9.73 -6.80
N ARG A 115 -2.79 11.00 -6.43
CA ARG A 115 -3.78 12.08 -6.24
C ARG A 115 -4.93 11.97 -7.23
N LYS A 116 -6.20 12.00 -6.81
CA LYS A 116 -7.31 11.89 -7.77
C LYS A 116 -7.14 12.91 -8.90
N LEU A 117 -7.15 12.44 -10.14
CA LEU A 117 -7.14 13.33 -11.31
C LEU A 117 -8.44 14.14 -11.28
N ASP A 118 -8.33 15.43 -11.55
CA ASP A 118 -9.48 16.29 -11.77
C ASP A 118 -9.83 16.38 -13.26
N TYR A 119 -10.96 17.02 -13.56
CA TYR A 119 -11.41 17.18 -14.94
C TYR A 119 -10.44 18.05 -15.77
N GLU A 120 -9.87 19.09 -15.16
CA GLU A 120 -8.95 20.00 -15.82
C GLU A 120 -7.66 19.30 -16.26
N THR A 121 -7.12 18.42 -15.41
CA THR A 121 -5.97 17.58 -15.73
C THR A 121 -6.31 16.57 -16.83
N ALA A 122 -7.50 15.97 -16.78
CA ALA A 122 -7.98 15.09 -17.85
C ALA A 122 -8.10 15.83 -19.20
N GLU A 123 -8.49 17.10 -19.19
CA GLU A 123 -8.55 17.94 -20.39
C GLU A 123 -7.14 18.31 -20.91
N LYS A 124 -6.21 18.63 -20.02
CA LYS A 124 -4.78 18.82 -20.38
C LYS A 124 -4.20 17.57 -21.05
N ILE A 125 -4.46 16.38 -20.50
CA ILE A 125 -4.04 15.09 -21.09
C ILE A 125 -4.61 14.93 -22.50
N ARG A 126 -5.90 15.21 -22.71
CA ARG A 126 -6.54 15.11 -24.04
C ARG A 126 -5.93 16.09 -25.04
N ARG A 127 -5.64 17.32 -24.61
CA ARG A 127 -5.01 18.34 -25.47
C ARG A 127 -3.60 17.93 -25.88
N GLN A 128 -2.77 17.52 -24.92
CA GLN A 128 -1.40 17.08 -25.21
C GLN A 128 -1.36 15.83 -26.11
N TYR A 129 -2.33 14.91 -25.96
CA TYR A 129 -2.47 13.78 -26.88
C TYR A 129 -2.83 14.23 -28.30
N ALA A 130 -3.72 15.20 -28.45
CA ALA A 130 -4.08 15.77 -29.75
C ALA A 130 -2.91 16.54 -30.40
N GLU A 131 -2.01 17.12 -29.59
CA GLU A 131 -0.75 17.73 -30.03
C GLU A 131 0.31 16.70 -30.48
N GLY A 132 0.01 15.40 -30.36
CA GLY A 132 0.84 14.31 -30.86
C GLY A 132 1.66 13.56 -29.81
N LYS A 133 1.54 13.89 -28.52
CA LYS A 133 2.20 13.09 -27.47
C LYS A 133 1.63 11.67 -27.44
N THR A 134 2.51 10.70 -27.20
CA THR A 134 2.10 9.31 -27.05
C THR A 134 1.48 9.04 -25.68
N GLN A 135 0.65 8.00 -25.58
CA GLN A 135 0.06 7.59 -24.30
C GLN A 135 1.12 7.20 -23.25
N ARG A 136 2.31 6.77 -23.69
CA ARG A 136 3.42 6.40 -22.79
C ARG A 136 4.07 7.63 -22.18
N GLU A 137 4.35 8.65 -22.99
CA GLU A 137 4.92 9.91 -22.49
C GLU A 137 3.96 10.59 -21.50
N LEU A 138 2.66 10.59 -21.81
CA LEU A 138 1.64 11.10 -20.89
C LEU A 138 1.53 10.26 -19.60
N ALA A 139 1.68 8.94 -19.70
CA ALA A 139 1.68 8.06 -18.53
C ALA A 139 2.87 8.36 -17.59
N GLU A 140 4.04 8.60 -18.15
CA GLU A 140 5.25 8.99 -17.41
C GLU A 140 5.11 10.38 -16.80
N GLU A 141 4.68 11.39 -17.58
CA GLU A 141 4.51 12.77 -17.14
C GLU A 141 3.51 12.92 -16.00
N TYR A 142 2.37 12.23 -16.08
CA TYR A 142 1.31 12.31 -15.07
C TYR A 142 1.39 11.22 -13.99
N GLY A 143 2.41 10.35 -14.05
CA GLY A 143 2.60 9.24 -13.11
C GLY A 143 1.42 8.25 -13.09
N ARG A 144 0.86 7.93 -14.25
CA ARG A 144 -0.30 7.03 -14.41
C ARG A 144 0.01 5.80 -15.22
N GLY A 145 -0.83 4.78 -15.09
CA GLY A 145 -0.81 3.65 -16.01
C GLY A 145 -1.28 4.06 -17.40
N LYS A 146 -0.69 3.47 -18.44
CA LYS A 146 -1.09 3.67 -19.85
C LYS A 146 -2.61 3.44 -20.05
N SER A 147 -3.17 2.44 -19.37
CA SER A 147 -4.61 2.15 -19.39
C SER A 147 -5.44 3.34 -18.90
N THR A 148 -5.08 3.93 -17.75
CA THR A 148 -5.75 5.11 -17.21
C THR A 148 -5.72 6.28 -18.18
N ILE A 149 -4.58 6.54 -18.83
CA ILE A 149 -4.47 7.57 -19.88
C ILE A 149 -5.39 7.24 -21.06
N GLY A 150 -5.41 5.97 -21.50
CA GLY A 150 -6.32 5.48 -22.53
C GLY A 150 -7.80 5.72 -22.20
N ASP A 151 -8.21 5.45 -20.97
CA ASP A 151 -9.60 5.64 -20.51
C ASP A 151 -10.01 7.12 -20.49
N ILE A 152 -9.07 8.00 -20.15
CA ILE A 152 -9.26 9.46 -20.17
C ILE A 152 -9.42 9.98 -21.60
N ILE A 153 -8.58 9.50 -22.52
CA ILE A 153 -8.61 9.86 -23.95
C ILE A 153 -9.92 9.36 -24.58
N ARG A 154 -10.31 8.10 -24.32
CA ARG A 154 -11.57 7.49 -24.80
C ARG A 154 -12.82 8.06 -24.12
N ARG A 155 -12.66 8.99 -23.17
CA ARG A 155 -13.73 9.59 -22.36
C ARG A 155 -14.59 8.55 -21.64
N GLU A 156 -14.04 7.39 -21.30
CA GLU A 156 -14.74 6.44 -20.41
C GLU A 156 -14.79 6.99 -18.99
N THR A 157 -13.71 7.68 -18.60
CA THR A 157 -13.60 8.48 -17.39
C THR A 157 -13.69 9.98 -17.72
N PHE A 158 -14.12 10.78 -16.74
CA PHE A 158 -14.30 12.24 -16.88
C PHE A 158 -15.19 12.62 -18.08
N ARG A 159 -16.38 12.02 -18.17
CA ARG A 159 -17.35 12.19 -19.28
C ARG A 159 -17.95 13.58 -19.38
N CYS A 160 -18.23 14.23 -18.25
CA CYS A 160 -18.87 15.54 -18.22
C CYS A 160 -18.03 16.55 -17.40
N PRO A 161 -17.94 17.81 -17.85
CA PRO A 161 -17.36 18.89 -17.04
C PRO A 161 -18.08 19.00 -15.69
N PRO A 162 -17.37 19.41 -14.61
CA PRO A 162 -17.96 19.56 -13.28
C PRO A 162 -19.20 20.48 -13.30
N GLU A 163 -19.16 21.54 -14.10
CA GLU A 163 -20.26 22.51 -14.29
C GLU A 163 -21.55 21.86 -14.81
N LYS A 164 -21.45 20.78 -15.61
CA LYS A 164 -22.60 20.04 -16.15
C LYS A 164 -23.04 18.87 -15.26
N MET A 165 -22.31 18.53 -14.19
CA MET A 165 -22.72 17.50 -13.22
C MET A 165 -23.86 17.97 -12.30
N TYR A 166 -23.95 19.28 -12.02
CA TYR A 166 -24.99 19.84 -11.15
C TYR A 166 -26.37 19.94 -11.80
N CYS A 167 -26.47 19.77 -13.12
CA CYS A 167 -27.75 19.81 -13.85
C CYS A 167 -28.53 18.47 -13.79
N LYS A 168 -27.91 17.36 -13.36
CA LYS A 168 -28.55 16.03 -13.30
C LYS A 168 -29.10 15.61 -11.93
N ARG A 169 -29.17 16.51 -10.94
CA ARG A 169 -29.80 16.25 -9.64
C ARG A 169 -31.03 17.13 -9.43
N ARG A 170 -32.01 16.98 -10.33
CA ARG A 170 -33.40 17.41 -10.14
C ARG A 170 -34.20 16.75 -11.26
N ILE A 171 -34.87 15.66 -10.91
CA ILE A 171 -36.31 15.34 -11.06
C ILE A 171 -36.50 14.04 -10.28
#